data_AF-A0A968NPN8-F1
#
_entry.id   AF-A0A968NPN8-F1
#
_cell.length_a   1.000
_cell.length_b   1.000
_cell.length_c   1.000
_cell.angle_alpha   90.00
_cell.angle_beta   90.00
_cell.angle_gamma   90.00
#
_symmetry.space_group_name_H-M   'P 1'
#
loop_
_entity.id
_entity.type
_entity.pdbx_description
1 polymer ?
#
loop_
_entity_poly.entity_id
_entity_poly.type
_entity_poly.pdbx_seq_one_letter_code
_entity_poly.pdbx_strand_id
1 'polypeptide(L)'
;MAKVQAGMLDLEVWLRDVVHQGLVVVQGQPYSFWDNTAARLVDAQAPGMARLIREMASVAFSGVGWEDRLLARMGRIYLLLSGFKRLSALDSGVQADIRTQIGWTQNQEELLTQAGVEDSWLILGQRVEELDNFK
;
A
#
# COMPACT_ATOMS: atom_id res chain seq x y z
N MET A 1 2.71 -13.99 -9.02
CA MET A 1 1.23 -13.90 -9.04
C MET A 1 0.61 -14.48 -7.77
N ALA A 2 0.74 -15.78 -7.51
CA ALA A 2 0.03 -16.45 -6.39
C ALA A 2 0.34 -15.88 -4.99
N LYS A 3 1.61 -15.55 -4.69
CA LYS A 3 2.00 -14.98 -3.38
C LYS A 3 1.37 -13.61 -3.12
N VAL A 4 1.47 -12.69 -4.08
CA VAL A 4 0.84 -11.36 -4.01
C VAL A 4 -0.67 -11.50 -3.83
N GLN A 5 -1.30 -12.35 -4.65
CA GLN A 5 -2.74 -12.55 -4.57
C GLN A 5 -3.20 -13.07 -3.21
N ALA A 6 -2.51 -14.07 -2.65
CA ALA A 6 -2.79 -14.57 -1.32
C ALA A 6 -2.62 -13.48 -0.25
N GLY A 7 -1.49 -12.75 -0.28
CA GLY A 7 -1.25 -11.66 0.68
C GLY A 7 -2.27 -10.52 0.60
N MET A 8 -2.77 -10.21 -0.60
CA MET A 8 -3.84 -9.22 -0.78
C MET A 8 -5.17 -9.70 -0.21
N LEU A 9 -5.51 -11.00 -0.36
CA LEU A 9 -6.72 -11.56 0.23
C LEU A 9 -6.65 -11.55 1.77
N ASP A 10 -5.52 -11.97 2.34
CA ASP A 10 -5.30 -11.95 3.78
C ASP A 10 -5.35 -10.51 4.34
N LEU A 11 -4.79 -9.55 3.60
CA LEU A 11 -4.86 -8.13 3.97
C LEU A 11 -6.29 -7.60 3.98
N GLU A 12 -7.14 -8.02 3.05
CA GLU A 12 -8.54 -7.59 3.04
C GLU A 12 -9.30 -8.13 4.26
N VAL A 13 -9.09 -9.40 4.62
CA VAL A 13 -9.69 -9.99 5.82
C VAL A 13 -9.23 -9.21 7.05
N TRP A 14 -7.93 -9.00 7.19
CA TRP A 14 -7.37 -8.24 8.29
C TRP A 14 -7.93 -6.80 8.35
N LEU A 15 -8.04 -6.11 7.22
CA LEU A 15 -8.58 -4.75 7.17
C LEU A 15 -10.05 -4.72 7.60
N ARG A 16 -10.86 -5.70 7.18
CA ARG A 16 -12.26 -5.83 7.59
C ARG A 16 -12.37 -6.08 9.08
N ASP A 17 -11.52 -6.94 9.64
CA ASP A 17 -11.49 -7.21 11.08
C ASP A 17 -11.14 -5.97 11.89
N VAL A 18 -10.14 -5.21 11.44
CA VAL A 18 -9.74 -3.92 12.02
C VAL A 18 -10.91 -2.92 12.02
N VAL A 19 -11.63 -2.81 10.91
CA VAL A 19 -12.81 -1.93 10.81
C VAL A 19 -13.95 -2.41 11.71
N HIS A 20 -14.21 -3.72 11.76
CA HIS A 20 -15.26 -4.31 12.61
C HIS A 20 -14.99 -4.14 14.11
N GLN A 21 -13.72 -4.23 14.54
CA GLN A 21 -13.34 -4.00 15.94
C GLN A 21 -13.48 -2.53 16.35
N GLY A 22 -13.51 -1.61 15.40
CA GLY A 22 -13.64 -0.17 15.62
C GLY A 22 -12.30 0.54 15.81
N LEU A 23 -12.22 1.79 15.33
CA LEU A 23 -10.96 2.55 15.27
C LEU A 23 -10.34 2.79 16.65
N VAL A 24 -11.15 2.92 17.71
CA VAL A 24 -10.66 3.14 19.09
C VAL A 24 -9.81 1.96 19.58
N VAL A 25 -10.21 0.72 19.24
CA VAL A 25 -9.46 -0.48 19.62
C VAL A 25 -8.10 -0.52 18.90
N VAL A 26 -8.08 -0.04 17.66
CA VAL A 26 -6.90 -0.02 16.79
C VAL A 26 -5.81 0.94 17.30
N GLN A 27 -6.19 2.06 17.92
CA GLN A 27 -5.24 2.98 18.55
C GLN A 27 -4.50 2.35 19.74
N GLY A 28 -5.13 1.40 20.44
CA GLY A 28 -4.52 0.68 21.55
C GLY A 28 -3.60 -0.49 21.14
N GLN A 29 -3.50 -0.78 19.83
CA GLN A 29 -2.69 -1.90 19.35
C GLN A 29 -1.19 -1.61 19.44
N PRO A 30 -0.36 -2.60 19.85
CA PRO A 30 1.08 -2.42 19.90
C PRO A 30 1.68 -2.28 18.49
N TYR A 31 2.88 -1.71 18.39
CA TYR A 31 3.59 -1.59 17.11
C TYR A 31 3.70 -2.93 16.35
N SER A 32 3.90 -4.03 17.06
CA SER A 32 3.98 -5.38 16.49
C SER A 32 2.71 -5.82 15.75
N PHE A 33 1.54 -5.30 16.10
CA PHE A 33 0.29 -5.56 15.37
C PHE A 33 0.39 -5.11 13.90
N TRP A 34 0.93 -3.91 13.69
CA TRP A 34 1.13 -3.31 12.38
C TRP A 34 2.32 -3.96 11.66
N ASP A 35 3.45 -4.09 12.35
CA ASP A 35 4.67 -4.57 11.72
C ASP A 35 4.60 -6.05 11.32
N ASN A 36 3.93 -6.90 12.12
CA ASN A 36 3.69 -8.30 11.73
C ASN A 36 2.86 -8.39 10.44
N THR A 37 1.87 -7.50 10.27
CA THR A 37 1.04 -7.45 9.06
C THR A 37 1.84 -6.91 7.88
N ALA A 38 2.67 -5.88 8.09
CA ALA A 38 3.56 -5.35 7.09
C ALA A 38 4.62 -6.37 6.63
N ALA A 39 5.21 -7.13 7.55
CA ALA A 39 6.18 -8.18 7.25
C ALA A 39 5.58 -9.27 6.34
N ARG A 40 4.36 -9.76 6.67
CA ARG A 40 3.65 -10.72 5.81
C ARG A 40 3.41 -10.19 4.40
N LEU A 41 3.17 -8.88 4.25
CA LEU A 41 3.01 -8.26 2.93
C LEU A 41 4.33 -8.17 2.16
N VAL A 42 5.46 -7.95 2.84
CA VAL A 42 6.79 -8.02 2.20
C VAL A 42 7.04 -9.44 1.69
N ASP A 43 6.77 -10.47 2.51
CA ASP A 43 6.89 -11.88 2.13
C ASP A 43 5.96 -12.25 0.96
N ALA A 44 4.79 -11.60 0.89
CA ALA A 44 3.83 -11.73 -0.19
C ALA A 44 4.22 -10.94 -1.46
N GLN A 45 5.35 -10.21 -1.47
CA GLN A 45 5.79 -9.34 -2.58
C GLN A 45 4.87 -8.13 -2.82
N ALA A 46 4.29 -7.56 -1.75
CA ALA A 46 3.48 -6.35 -1.76
C ALA A 46 4.09 -5.25 -0.83
N PRO A 47 5.36 -4.83 -1.04
CA PRO A 47 6.04 -3.89 -0.14
C PRO A 47 5.40 -2.50 -0.09
N GLY A 48 4.71 -2.07 -1.16
CA GLY A 48 3.95 -0.82 -1.17
C GLY A 48 2.77 -0.85 -0.19
N MET A 49 2.10 -2.00 -0.08
CA MET A 49 1.05 -2.22 0.92
C MET A 49 1.62 -2.28 2.33
N ALA A 50 2.78 -2.93 2.51
CA ALA A 50 3.49 -2.96 3.79
C ALA A 50 3.82 -1.55 4.30
N ARG A 51 4.29 -0.67 3.42
CA ARG A 51 4.52 0.75 3.75
C ARG A 51 3.23 1.45 4.19
N LEU A 52 2.12 1.26 3.48
CA LEU A 52 0.82 1.86 3.86
C LEU A 52 0.35 1.39 5.24
N ILE A 53 0.59 0.12 5.60
CA ILE A 53 0.29 -0.42 6.93
C ILE A 53 1.11 0.28 8.02
N ARG A 54 2.42 0.46 7.80
CA ARG A 54 3.30 1.17 8.75
C ARG A 54 2.91 2.65 8.90
N GLU A 55 2.48 3.29 7.80
CA GLU A 55 1.97 4.67 7.86
C GLU A 55 0.66 4.77 8.64
N MET A 56 -0.22 3.77 8.63
CA MET A 56 -1.41 3.78 9.48
C MET A 56 -1.07 3.75 10.97
N ALA A 57 -0.01 3.03 11.35
CA ALA A 57 0.47 2.99 12.73
C ALA A 57 0.85 4.39 13.23
N SER A 58 1.53 5.21 12.41
CA SER A 58 1.89 6.58 12.81
C SER A 58 0.69 7.52 12.85
N VAL A 59 -0.31 7.32 11.97
CA VAL A 59 -1.53 8.13 11.95
C VAL A 59 -2.35 7.96 13.23
N ALA A 60 -2.42 6.75 13.79
CA ALA A 60 -3.17 6.49 15.04
C ALA A 60 -2.67 7.32 16.24
N PHE A 61 -1.42 7.79 16.20
CA PHE A 61 -0.78 8.61 17.25
C PHE A 61 -0.59 10.08 16.84
N SER A 62 -1.24 10.53 15.76
CA SER A 62 -1.05 11.88 15.19
C SER A 62 -1.84 13.01 15.87
N GLY A 63 -2.44 12.77 17.04
CA GLY A 63 -3.23 13.76 17.78
C GLY A 63 -4.67 13.92 17.25
N VAL A 64 -5.30 15.07 17.50
CA VAL A 64 -6.72 15.32 17.20
C VAL A 64 -7.06 15.04 15.72
N GLY A 65 -8.20 14.38 15.48
CA GLY A 65 -8.68 14.02 14.13
C GLY A 65 -7.90 12.86 13.49
N TRP A 66 -7.24 12.04 14.30
CA TRP A 66 -6.54 10.84 13.83
C TRP A 66 -7.50 9.82 13.22
N GLU A 67 -8.75 9.80 13.70
CA GLU A 67 -9.81 8.88 13.28
C GLU A 67 -10.10 9.04 11.79
N ASP A 68 -10.34 10.28 11.36
CA ASP A 68 -10.64 10.62 9.97
C ASP A 68 -9.45 10.31 9.05
N ARG A 69 -8.23 10.65 9.51
CA ARG A 69 -6.99 10.36 8.76
C ARG A 69 -6.77 8.86 8.62
N LEU A 70 -6.99 8.10 9.70
CA LEU A 70 -6.82 6.65 9.71
C LEU A 70 -7.84 5.99 8.80
N LEU A 71 -9.12 6.41 8.88
CA LEU A 71 -10.18 5.92 8.02
C LEU A 71 -9.91 6.21 6.54
N ALA A 72 -9.40 7.41 6.22
CA ALA A 72 -8.99 7.74 4.85
C ALA A 72 -7.86 6.81 4.34
N ARG A 73 -6.90 6.45 5.20
CA ARG A 73 -5.85 5.47 4.83
C ARG A 73 -6.38 4.06 4.65
N MET A 74 -7.28 3.61 5.52
CA MET A 74 -7.98 2.33 5.37
C MET A 74 -8.78 2.29 4.06
N GLY A 75 -9.49 3.37 3.73
CA GLY A 75 -10.21 3.51 2.47
C GLY A 75 -9.30 3.41 1.25
N ARG A 76 -8.11 4.04 1.29
CA ARG A 76 -7.11 3.90 0.22
C ARG A 76 -6.65 2.46 0.04
N ILE A 77 -6.37 1.74 1.13
CA ILE A 77 -5.99 0.32 1.08
C ILE A 77 -7.12 -0.51 0.50
N TYR A 78 -8.37 -0.28 0.94
CA TYR A 78 -9.54 -0.97 0.42
C TYR A 78 -9.75 -0.73 -1.08
N LEU A 79 -9.52 0.49 -1.56
CA LEU A 79 -9.60 0.81 -2.99
C LEU A 79 -8.52 0.09 -3.80
N LEU A 80 -7.29 0.00 -3.28
CA LEU A 80 -6.22 -0.77 -3.92
C LEU A 80 -6.54 -2.27 -3.97
N LEU A 81 -7.05 -2.83 -2.88
CA LEU A 81 -7.51 -4.22 -2.81
C LEU A 81 -8.65 -4.49 -3.81
N SER A 82 -9.63 -3.61 -3.84
CA SER A 82 -10.79 -3.70 -4.75
C SER A 82 -10.37 -3.57 -6.21
N GLY A 83 -9.45 -2.65 -6.51
CA GLY A 83 -8.85 -2.49 -7.83
C GLY A 83 -8.07 -3.72 -8.26
N PHE A 84 -7.24 -4.27 -7.36
CA PHE A 84 -6.44 -5.46 -7.62
C PHE A 84 -7.30 -6.70 -7.95
N LYS A 85 -8.43 -6.90 -7.26
CA LYS A 85 -9.36 -8.00 -7.54
C LYS A 85 -9.91 -8.00 -8.96
N ARG A 86 -10.09 -6.81 -9.56
CA ARG A 86 -10.62 -6.62 -10.91
C ARG A 86 -9.56 -6.11 -11.88
N LEU A 87 -8.28 -6.30 -11.57
CA LEU A 87 -7.17 -5.67 -12.28
C LEU A 87 -7.23 -5.88 -13.79
N SER A 88 -7.55 -7.10 -14.24
CA SER A 88 -7.64 -7.44 -15.66
C SER A 88 -8.76 -6.73 -16.42
N ALA A 89 -9.76 -6.18 -15.71
CA ALA A 89 -10.89 -5.46 -16.31
C ALA A 89 -10.72 -3.93 -16.29
N LEU A 90 -9.59 -3.43 -15.76
CA LEU A 90 -9.29 -2.00 -15.70
C LEU A 90 -8.42 -1.56 -16.88
N ASP A 91 -8.46 -0.27 -17.21
CA ASP A 91 -7.58 0.31 -18.24
C ASP A 91 -6.10 0.10 -17.90
N SER A 92 -5.25 -0.04 -18.91
CA SER A 92 -3.82 -0.36 -18.75
C SER A 92 -3.07 0.63 -17.85
N GLY A 93 -3.39 1.92 -17.94
CA GLY A 93 -2.84 2.96 -17.05
C GLY A 93 -3.19 2.72 -15.58
N VAL A 94 -4.46 2.43 -15.30
CA VAL A 94 -4.92 2.12 -13.94
C VAL A 94 -4.31 0.81 -13.43
N GLN A 95 -4.12 -0.19 -14.31
CA GLN A 95 -3.40 -1.41 -13.95
C GLN A 95 -1.96 -1.12 -13.52
N ALA A 96 -1.26 -0.26 -14.28
CA ALA A 96 0.10 0.16 -13.97
C ALA A 96 0.16 0.93 -12.64
N ASP A 97 -0.79 1.83 -12.39
CA ASP A 97 -0.89 2.56 -11.13
C ASP A 97 -1.07 1.62 -9.93
N ILE A 98 -2.00 0.66 -10.03
CA ILE A 98 -2.23 -0.31 -8.95
C ILE A 98 -0.98 -1.15 -8.69
N ARG A 99 -0.31 -1.64 -9.75
CA ARG A 99 0.95 -2.41 -9.62
C ARG A 99 2.03 -1.60 -8.92
N THR A 100 2.18 -0.32 -9.30
CA THR A 100 3.12 0.62 -8.68
C THR A 100 2.79 0.84 -7.20
N GLN A 101 1.53 1.08 -6.86
CA GLN A 101 1.10 1.31 -5.47
C GLN A 101 1.27 0.08 -4.57
N ILE A 102 1.07 -1.13 -5.11
CA ILE A 102 1.31 -2.40 -4.39
C ILE A 102 2.82 -2.64 -4.17
N GLY A 103 3.68 -1.98 -4.96
CA GLY A 103 5.12 -2.21 -4.97
C GLY A 103 5.50 -3.47 -5.73
N TRP A 104 4.75 -3.79 -6.78
CA TRP A 104 5.03 -4.92 -7.64
C TRP A 104 6.36 -4.69 -8.39
N THR A 105 7.27 -5.66 -8.30
CA THR A 105 8.52 -5.63 -9.08
C THR A 105 8.24 -5.62 -10.58
N GLN A 106 8.50 -4.49 -11.23
CA GLN A 106 8.48 -4.39 -12.69
C GLN A 106 9.81 -4.94 -13.24
N ASN A 107 9.74 -5.73 -14.31
CA ASN A 107 10.95 -6.15 -15.02
C ASN A 107 11.50 -4.95 -15.81
N GLN A 108 12.72 -4.54 -15.50
CA GLN A 108 13.37 -3.40 -16.13
C GLN A 108 13.59 -3.61 -17.65
N GLU A 109 13.90 -4.84 -18.08
CA GLU A 109 14.05 -5.17 -19.50
C GLU A 109 12.72 -5.03 -20.24
N GLU A 110 11.63 -5.50 -19.65
CA GLU A 110 10.28 -5.37 -20.21
C GLU A 110 9.85 -3.90 -20.29
N LEU A 111 10.16 -3.11 -19.26
CA LEU A 111 9.86 -1.68 -19.23
C LEU A 111 10.60 -0.91 -20.33
N LEU A 112 11.88 -1.24 -20.60
CA LEU A 112 12.68 -0.60 -21.66
C LEU A 112 12.16 -0.88 -23.08
N THR A 113 11.37 -1.94 -23.25
CA THR A 113 10.73 -2.25 -24.55
C THR A 113 9.41 -1.51 -24.77
N GLN A 114 8.87 -0.84 -23.75
CA GLN A 114 7.65 -0.06 -23.86
C GLN A 114 7.93 1.32 -24.45
N ALA A 115 6.95 1.88 -25.18
CA ALA A 115 7.03 3.25 -25.66
C ALA A 115 7.00 4.22 -24.48
N GLY A 116 8.02 5.07 -24.38
CA GLY A 116 8.04 6.17 -23.43
C GLY A 116 6.98 7.22 -23.76
N VAL A 117 6.64 8.04 -22.77
CA VAL A 117 5.75 9.20 -22.96
C VAL A 117 6.62 10.44 -23.17
N GLU A 118 6.58 11.02 -24.37
CA GLU A 118 7.15 12.33 -24.64
C GLU A 118 6.16 13.41 -24.20
N ASP A 119 6.51 14.16 -23.16
CA ASP A 119 5.69 15.24 -22.62
C ASP A 119 6.57 16.33 -21.98
N SER A 120 5.99 17.49 -21.71
CA SER A 120 6.64 18.61 -21.02
C SER A 120 6.36 18.56 -19.52
N TRP A 121 7.33 18.08 -18.75
CA TRP A 121 7.20 17.92 -17.31
C TRP A 121 7.66 19.18 -16.55
N LEU A 122 6.75 19.83 -15.83
CA LEU A 122 7.11 20.88 -14.87
C LEU A 122 7.43 20.27 -13.51
N ILE A 123 8.70 20.33 -13.10
CA ILE A 123 9.13 19.85 -11.78
C ILE A 123 8.85 20.93 -10.74
N LEU A 124 7.84 20.70 -9.89
CA LEU A 124 7.45 21.63 -8.83
C LEU A 124 8.26 21.49 -7.54
N GLY A 125 8.97 20.37 -7.35
CA GLY A 125 9.78 20.12 -6.16
C GLY A 125 10.47 18.76 -6.19
N GLN A 126 11.49 18.61 -5.34
CA GLN A 126 12.23 17.37 -5.15
C GLN A 126 12.36 17.10 -3.65
N ARG A 127 12.17 15.83 -3.25
CA ARG A 127 12.45 15.36 -1.89
C ARG A 127 13.40 14.17 -1.99
N VAL A 128 14.45 14.20 -1.18
CA VAL A 128 15.40 13.09 -1.02
C VAL A 128 15.16 12.50 0.38
N GLU A 129 14.97 11.18 0.43
CA GLU A 129 14.86 10.44 1.69
C GLU A 129 15.96 9.36 1.70
N GLU A 130 16.72 9.29 2.79
CA GLU A 130 17.62 8.17 3.05
C GLU A 130 16.81 7.06 3.71
N LEU A 131 16.70 5.91 3.03
CA LEU A 131 16.14 4.71 3.62
C LEU A 131 17.28 3.94 4.30
N ASP A 132 17.35 4.04 5.62
CA ASP A 132 18.24 3.20 6.42
C ASP A 132 17.82 1.73 6.27
N ASN A 133 18.54 1.00 5.43
CA ASN A 133 18.45 -0.45 5.39
C ASN A 133 19.15 -1.01 6.63
N PHE A 134 18.43 -1.10 7.75
CA PHE A 134 18.90 -1.86 8.90
C PHE A 134 19.13 -3.31 8.47
N LYS A 135 20.40 -3.73 8.54
CA LYS A 135 20.86 -5.10 8.29
C LYS A 135 20.58 -6.01 9.47
#